data_AF-A3CRF5-F1
#
_entry.id   AF-A3CRF5-F1
#
_cell.length_a   1.000
_cell.length_b   1.000
_cell.length_c   1.000
_cell.angle_alpha   90.00
_cell.angle_beta   90.00
_cell.angle_gamma   90.00
#
_symmetry.space_group_name_H-M   'P 1'
#
loop_
_entity.id
_entity.type
_entity.pdbx_description
1 polymer ?
#
loop_
_entity_poly.entity_id
_entity_poly.type
_entity_poly.pdbx_seq_one_letter_code
_entity_poly.pdbx_strand_id
1 'polypeptide(L)'
;MTEQNTPRCACESGIEPEGGTKRIIFACAGASKAGQLTNEAAVRLTKEGYGKIACTASLAVSTPSITKKVEAADEVVVIDGCPVGCARQIAEKAGITPDQEIVVTDLGIEKGGGLDLSEEDVETVVSAAWEGKGRTEEEKGRRPSGGCGCGCGGSMDTLVIEWRHIGRDIENTCERCGATGRAVMDVVEQIRPILEEEGIAVRVVETVLENEAITESNSILFNGVALEILIEGMEVTSTPCASCSCITGQDDVECRAVEYNGERYESIPPELIARAALKALGLE
;
A
#
# COMPACT_ATOMS: atom_id res chain seq x y z
N MET A 1 33.79 3.38 38.04
CA MET A 1 33.45 3.43 36.60
C MET A 1 31.94 3.43 36.54
N THR A 2 31.35 4.58 36.27
CA THR A 2 29.89 4.74 36.20
C THR A 2 29.36 3.97 35.01
N GLU A 3 28.38 3.09 35.25
CA GLU A 3 27.62 2.40 34.20
C GLU A 3 27.13 3.45 33.20
N GLN A 4 27.67 3.40 31.99
CA GLN A 4 27.19 4.23 30.90
C GLN A 4 25.82 3.69 30.51
N ASN A 5 24.77 4.43 30.88
CA ASN A 5 23.41 4.23 30.41
C ASN A 5 23.40 4.40 28.89
N THR A 6 23.66 3.32 28.16
CA THR A 6 23.66 3.32 26.70
C THR A 6 22.19 3.48 26.27
N PRO A 7 21.82 4.60 25.61
CA PRO A 7 20.44 4.81 25.20
C PRO A 7 20.02 3.66 24.28
N ARG A 8 18.93 2.96 24.64
CA ARG A 8 18.29 1.98 23.77
C ARG A 8 17.56 2.69 22.64
N CYS A 9 17.61 2.13 21.44
CA CYS A 9 16.92 2.69 20.30
C CYS A 9 15.41 2.55 20.51
N ALA A 10 14.66 3.65 20.46
CA ALA A 10 13.19 3.63 20.58
C ALA A 10 12.49 2.90 19.41
N CYS A 11 13.24 2.50 18.38
CA CYS A 11 12.80 1.58 17.32
C CYS A 11 12.42 0.16 17.82
N GLU A 12 12.45 -0.07 19.13
CA GLU A 12 12.11 -1.31 19.83
C GLU A 12 10.59 -1.54 20.00
N SER A 13 9.75 -0.49 19.95
CA SER A 13 8.34 -0.56 20.37
C SER A 13 7.34 -0.43 19.22
N GLY A 14 7.31 -1.40 18.31
CA GLY A 14 6.24 -1.55 17.32
C GLY A 14 5.39 -2.77 17.65
N ILE A 15 4.06 -2.60 17.71
CA ILE A 15 3.11 -3.71 17.83
C ILE A 15 3.26 -4.60 16.59
N GLU A 16 3.48 -5.89 16.80
CA GLU A 16 3.45 -6.94 15.77
C GLU A 16 1.98 -7.28 15.51
N PRO A 17 1.44 -7.09 14.29
CA PRO A 17 0.17 -7.70 13.94
C PRO A 17 0.38 -9.22 13.91
N GLU A 18 -0.43 -9.96 14.66
CA GLU A 18 -0.46 -11.42 14.62
C GLU A 18 -1.13 -11.85 13.32
N GLY A 19 -0.41 -12.53 12.41
CA GLY A 19 -1.01 -13.19 11.23
C GLY A 19 -0.35 -12.96 9.87
N GLY A 20 0.55 -11.99 9.69
CA GLY A 20 1.16 -11.69 8.37
C GLY A 20 2.66 -11.97 8.24
N THR A 21 3.17 -11.98 6.99
CA THR A 21 4.61 -12.09 6.67
C THR A 21 5.41 -10.98 7.35
N LYS A 22 6.39 -11.36 8.17
CA LYS A 22 7.23 -10.42 8.92
C LYS A 22 8.32 -9.85 8.01
N ARG A 23 8.03 -8.70 7.38
CA ARG A 23 9.01 -7.98 6.55
C ARG A 23 9.82 -6.97 7.34
N ILE A 24 11.13 -6.94 7.12
CA ILE A 24 12.00 -5.86 7.56
C ILE A 24 12.46 -5.03 6.37
N ILE A 25 12.36 -3.70 6.47
CA ILE A 25 12.61 -2.78 5.34
C ILE A 25 13.86 -1.94 5.63
N PHE A 26 14.86 -2.02 4.76
CA PHE A 26 16.07 -1.20 4.78
C PHE A 26 16.08 -0.20 3.63
N ALA A 27 15.97 1.09 3.95
CA ALA A 27 16.02 2.17 2.97
C ALA A 27 17.41 2.83 2.92
N CYS A 28 17.86 3.25 1.73
CA CYS A 28 19.15 3.93 1.54
C CYS A 28 19.25 5.28 2.29
N ALA A 29 18.13 6.00 2.46
CA ALA A 29 18.02 7.28 3.19
C ALA A 29 19.16 8.29 2.89
N GLY A 30 19.61 8.36 1.63
CA GLY A 30 20.72 9.21 1.19
C GLY A 30 20.32 10.67 0.93
N ALA A 31 21.30 11.55 0.72
CA ALA A 31 21.08 13.01 0.57
C ALA A 31 20.39 13.49 -0.72
N SER A 32 20.15 12.60 -1.71
CA SER A 32 19.45 12.95 -2.95
C SER A 32 17.93 12.81 -2.82
N LYS A 33 17.15 13.42 -3.73
CA LYS A 33 15.70 13.23 -3.86
C LYS A 33 15.30 11.76 -3.75
N ALA A 34 15.89 10.92 -4.62
CA ALA A 34 15.63 9.49 -4.64
C ALA A 34 16.03 8.78 -3.34
N GLY A 35 17.01 9.30 -2.60
CA GLY A 35 17.40 8.77 -1.29
C GLY A 35 16.38 9.10 -0.21
N GLN A 36 15.87 10.32 -0.19
CA GLN A 36 14.80 10.73 0.72
C GLN A 36 13.48 10.02 0.40
N LEU A 37 13.13 9.85 -0.88
CA LEU A 37 11.96 9.07 -1.31
C LEU A 37 11.98 7.64 -0.77
N THR A 38 13.15 6.97 -0.76
CA THR A 38 13.25 5.61 -0.20
C THR A 38 12.81 5.56 1.27
N ASN A 39 13.17 6.59 2.04
CA ASN A 39 12.85 6.65 3.46
C ASN A 39 11.37 6.98 3.68
N GLU A 40 10.82 7.95 2.93
CA GLU A 40 9.40 8.29 3.01
C GLU A 40 8.51 7.11 2.62
N ALA A 41 8.86 6.41 1.53
CA ALA A 41 8.17 5.20 1.11
C ALA A 41 8.25 4.09 2.18
N ALA A 42 9.41 3.87 2.80
CA ALA A 42 9.55 2.88 3.86
C ALA A 42 8.75 3.23 5.14
N VAL A 43 8.62 4.52 5.47
CA VAL A 43 7.73 4.99 6.54
C VAL A 43 6.27 4.70 6.19
N ARG A 44 5.84 5.01 4.96
CA ARG A 44 4.48 4.76 4.50
C ARG A 44 4.15 3.27 4.46
N LEU A 45 5.04 2.44 3.90
CA LEU A 45 4.92 0.97 3.94
C LEU A 45 4.78 0.44 5.37
N THR A 46 5.47 1.06 6.33
CA THR A 46 5.33 0.69 7.75
C THR A 46 3.96 1.05 8.33
N LYS A 47 3.41 2.21 7.95
CA LYS A 47 2.06 2.65 8.37
C LYS A 47 0.96 1.81 7.71
N GLU A 48 1.16 1.40 6.46
CA GLU A 48 0.24 0.55 5.70
C GLU A 48 0.28 -0.93 6.11
N GLY A 49 1.21 -1.32 6.99
CA GLY A 49 1.34 -2.70 7.47
C GLY A 49 2.11 -3.64 6.54
N TYR A 50 2.74 -3.12 5.48
CA TYR A 50 3.54 -3.93 4.54
C TYR A 50 4.73 -4.63 5.25
N GLY A 51 5.38 -3.92 6.16
CA GLY A 51 6.58 -4.36 6.87
C GLY A 51 7.01 -3.36 7.94
N LYS A 52 8.18 -3.56 8.55
CA LYS A 52 8.74 -2.60 9.52
C LYS A 52 10.04 -2.00 9.01
N ILE A 53 10.08 -0.68 8.86
CA ILE A 53 11.32 0.03 8.58
C ILE A 53 12.34 -0.16 9.71
N ALA A 54 13.59 -0.39 9.31
CA ALA A 54 14.72 -0.53 10.22
C ALA A 54 15.93 0.30 9.76
N CYS A 55 16.75 0.72 10.72
CA CYS A 55 17.91 1.55 10.44
C CYS A 55 18.99 0.78 9.66
N THR A 56 19.18 1.13 8.38
CA THR A 56 20.28 0.63 7.55
C THR A 56 21.65 0.91 8.18
N ALA A 57 21.80 2.03 8.90
CA ALA A 57 23.01 2.33 9.66
C ALA A 57 23.25 1.32 10.80
N SER A 58 22.19 0.87 11.49
CA SER A 58 22.31 -0.15 12.54
C SER A 58 22.70 -1.50 11.96
N LEU A 59 22.27 -1.81 10.73
CA LEU A 59 22.68 -3.00 9.99
C LEU A 59 24.17 -2.94 9.63
N ALA A 60 24.66 -1.79 9.14
CA ALA A 60 26.06 -1.61 8.79
C ALA A 60 27.04 -1.81 9.95
N VAL A 61 26.61 -1.55 11.19
CA VAL A 61 27.40 -1.77 12.41
C VAL A 61 27.00 -3.04 13.16
N SER A 62 26.15 -3.89 12.55
CA SER A 62 25.74 -5.20 13.06
C SER A 62 25.29 -5.18 14.53
N THR A 63 24.43 -4.24 14.91
CA THR A 63 23.94 -4.19 16.29
C THR A 63 23.23 -5.51 16.68
N PRO A 64 23.30 -5.96 17.95
CA PRO A 64 22.60 -7.18 18.36
C PRO A 64 21.08 -7.12 18.16
N SER A 65 20.49 -5.92 18.27
CA SER A 65 19.05 -5.70 18.07
C SER A 65 18.65 -5.92 16.61
N ILE A 66 19.39 -5.33 15.66
CA ILE A 66 19.03 -5.50 14.25
C ILE A 66 19.25 -6.93 13.77
N THR A 67 20.31 -7.58 14.24
CA THR A 67 20.62 -8.97 13.87
C THR A 67 19.47 -9.90 14.25
N LYS A 68 18.95 -9.78 15.47
CA LYS A 68 17.77 -10.55 15.92
C LYS A 68 16.52 -10.28 15.09
N LYS A 69 16.30 -9.02 14.68
CA LYS A 69 15.13 -8.66 13.86
C LYS A 69 15.23 -9.26 12.46
N VAL A 70 16.42 -9.26 11.87
CA VAL A 70 16.66 -9.91 10.57
C VAL A 70 16.47 -11.42 10.69
N GLU A 71 17.00 -12.06 11.73
CA GLU A 71 16.83 -13.50 11.96
C GLU A 71 15.37 -13.93 12.17
N ALA A 72 14.54 -13.03 12.70
CA ALA A 72 13.12 -13.26 12.95
C ALA A 72 12.20 -12.81 11.80
N ALA A 73 12.75 -12.15 10.78
CA ALA A 73 12.00 -11.71 9.61
C ALA A 73 11.82 -12.87 8.63
N ASP A 74 10.65 -12.94 8.01
CA ASP A 74 10.37 -13.86 6.92
C ASP A 74 10.95 -13.32 5.59
N GLU A 75 10.99 -11.99 5.43
CA GLU A 75 11.52 -11.33 4.24
C GLU A 75 12.32 -10.06 4.61
N VAL A 76 13.42 -9.83 3.89
CA VAL A 76 14.24 -8.63 3.90
C VAL A 76 13.99 -7.83 2.62
N VAL A 77 13.42 -6.64 2.78
CA VAL A 77 13.15 -5.71 1.69
C VAL A 77 14.19 -4.59 1.71
N VAL A 78 14.82 -4.35 0.57
CA VAL A 78 15.74 -3.23 0.38
C VAL A 78 15.15 -2.22 -0.61
N ILE A 79 15.16 -0.94 -0.22
CA ILE A 79 14.74 0.17 -1.07
C ILE A 79 15.92 1.12 -1.25
N ASP A 80 16.54 1.05 -2.42
CA ASP A 80 17.68 1.87 -2.81
C ASP A 80 17.26 3.02 -3.72
N GLY A 81 17.86 4.19 -3.51
CA GLY A 81 17.50 5.38 -4.28
C GLY A 81 18.11 5.38 -5.69
N CYS A 82 19.18 4.62 -5.93
CA CYS A 82 19.86 4.56 -7.22
C CYS A 82 20.68 3.27 -7.35
N PRO A 83 21.21 2.95 -8.55
CA PRO A 83 21.91 1.68 -8.82
C PRO A 83 23.20 1.48 -8.04
N VAL A 84 23.69 2.50 -7.32
CA VAL A 84 24.78 2.33 -6.36
C VAL A 84 24.41 1.28 -5.32
N GLY A 85 23.14 1.15 -4.92
CA GLY A 85 22.69 0.07 -4.04
C GLY A 85 23.33 0.13 -2.65
N CYS A 86 23.31 1.29 -1.98
CA CYS A 86 23.99 1.45 -0.69
C CYS A 86 23.38 0.56 0.40
N ALA A 87 22.04 0.49 0.47
CA ALA A 87 21.36 -0.37 1.44
C ALA A 87 21.58 -1.86 1.10
N ARG A 88 21.46 -2.23 -0.19
CA ARG A 88 21.78 -3.59 -0.66
C ARG A 88 23.19 -4.02 -0.31
N GLN A 89 24.19 -3.21 -0.63
CA GLN A 89 25.60 -3.52 -0.31
C GLN A 89 25.85 -3.63 1.19
N ILE A 90 25.12 -2.87 2.02
CA ILE A 90 25.20 -3.00 3.48
C ILE A 90 24.60 -4.34 3.93
N ALA A 91 23.45 -4.74 3.40
CA ALA A 91 22.83 -6.03 3.68
C ALA A 91 23.74 -7.19 3.25
N GLU A 92 24.28 -7.15 2.03
CA GLU A 92 25.20 -8.18 1.50
C GLU A 92 26.46 -8.33 2.39
N LYS A 93 27.04 -7.21 2.84
CA LYS A 93 28.19 -7.24 3.77
C LYS A 93 27.85 -7.80 5.15
N ALA A 94 26.60 -7.69 5.56
CA ALA A 94 26.08 -8.34 6.76
C ALA A 94 25.72 -9.82 6.54
N GLY A 95 25.96 -10.36 5.33
CA GLY A 95 25.66 -11.75 4.98
C GLY A 95 24.18 -12.00 4.67
N ILE A 96 23.43 -10.94 4.34
CA ILE A 96 21.99 -10.98 4.06
C ILE A 96 21.78 -10.79 2.57
N THR A 97 21.03 -11.69 1.95
CA THR A 97 20.51 -11.52 0.60
C THR A 97 19.09 -10.96 0.71
N PRO A 98 18.80 -9.78 0.13
CA PRO A 98 17.44 -9.25 0.13
C PRO A 98 16.50 -10.13 -0.69
N ASP A 99 15.28 -10.35 -0.19
CA ASP A 99 14.23 -11.07 -0.90
C ASP A 99 13.58 -10.17 -1.97
N GLN A 100 13.51 -8.86 -1.69
CA GLN A 100 13.03 -7.84 -2.62
C GLN A 100 13.99 -6.65 -2.68
N GLU A 101 14.36 -6.26 -3.90
CA GLU A 101 15.22 -5.11 -4.17
C GLU A 101 14.54 -4.08 -5.07
N ILE A 102 14.21 -2.91 -4.52
CA ILE A 102 13.59 -1.81 -5.28
C ILE A 102 14.64 -0.73 -5.49
N VAL A 103 14.83 -0.31 -6.74
CA VAL A 103 15.67 0.84 -7.09
C VAL A 103 14.76 1.96 -7.61
N VAL A 104 14.65 3.06 -6.85
CA VAL A 104 13.69 4.15 -7.15
C VAL A 104 13.88 4.75 -8.54
N THR A 105 15.13 4.88 -9.01
CA THR A 105 15.40 5.40 -10.36
C THR A 105 14.92 4.48 -11.48
N ASP A 106 14.79 3.18 -11.21
CA ASP A 106 14.32 2.21 -12.20
C ASP A 106 12.79 2.31 -12.38
N LEU A 107 12.10 3.03 -11.48
CA LEU A 107 10.68 3.37 -11.57
C LEU A 107 10.43 4.67 -12.37
N GLY A 108 11.46 5.24 -13.00
CA GLY A 108 11.34 6.47 -13.80
C GLY A 108 11.54 7.76 -13.00
N ILE A 109 11.82 7.68 -11.70
CA ILE A 109 12.02 8.83 -10.84
C ILE A 109 13.47 9.32 -10.94
N GLU A 110 13.68 10.54 -11.42
CA GLU A 110 15.02 11.08 -11.62
C GLU A 110 15.76 11.39 -10.31
N LYS A 111 17.08 11.13 -10.33
CA LYS A 111 17.97 11.50 -9.24
C LYS A 111 18.24 13.01 -9.27
N GLY A 112 17.48 13.76 -8.47
CA GLY A 112 17.68 15.18 -8.25
C GLY A 112 18.37 15.53 -6.92
N GLY A 113 18.91 16.75 -6.84
CA GLY A 113 19.35 17.36 -5.57
C GLY A 113 18.24 18.10 -4.81
N GLY A 114 17.07 18.31 -5.44
CA GLY A 114 15.90 18.85 -4.78
C GLY A 114 15.35 17.88 -3.72
N LEU A 115 14.74 18.41 -2.67
CA LEU A 115 14.14 17.63 -1.57
C LEU A 115 12.61 17.74 -1.56
N ASP A 116 12.04 18.19 -2.66
CA ASP A 116 10.60 18.16 -2.87
C ASP A 116 10.19 16.73 -3.24
N LEU A 117 9.41 16.10 -2.37
CA LEU A 117 8.95 14.72 -2.49
C LEU A 117 7.46 14.80 -2.81
N SER A 118 7.11 14.57 -4.08
CA SER A 118 5.69 14.51 -4.45
C SER A 118 5.06 13.26 -3.87
N GLU A 119 3.79 13.38 -3.50
CA GLU A 119 2.99 12.24 -3.02
C GLU A 119 2.92 11.13 -4.07
N GLU A 120 2.86 11.50 -5.35
CA GLU A 120 2.90 10.59 -6.50
C GLU A 120 4.21 9.77 -6.57
N ASP A 121 5.37 10.40 -6.34
CA ASP A 121 6.66 9.70 -6.36
C ASP A 121 6.75 8.72 -5.19
N VAL A 122 6.26 9.11 -4.01
CA VAL A 122 6.21 8.22 -2.84
C VAL A 122 5.30 7.04 -3.13
N GLU A 123 4.09 7.30 -3.62
CA GLU A 123 3.10 6.28 -3.99
C GLU A 123 3.64 5.31 -5.04
N THR A 124 4.39 5.81 -6.03
CA THR A 124 5.05 4.97 -7.05
C THR A 124 6.00 3.94 -6.41
N VAL A 125 6.79 4.36 -5.41
CA VAL A 125 7.73 3.46 -4.70
C VAL A 125 6.97 2.49 -3.78
N VAL A 126 5.95 2.97 -3.07
CA VAL A 126 5.11 2.12 -2.19
C VAL A 126 4.38 1.06 -3.01
N SER A 127 3.77 1.45 -4.13
CA SER A 127 3.11 0.52 -5.06
C SER A 127 4.07 -0.52 -5.62
N ALA A 128 5.29 -0.13 -6.00
CA ALA A 128 6.29 -1.09 -6.45
C ALA A 128 6.60 -2.17 -5.40
N ALA A 129 6.58 -1.83 -4.11
CA ALA A 129 6.78 -2.80 -3.04
C ALA A 129 5.63 -3.80 -2.95
N TRP A 130 4.39 -3.31 -2.90
CA TRP A 130 3.18 -4.13 -2.84
C TRP A 130 2.99 -5.03 -4.08
N GLU A 131 3.39 -4.55 -5.26
CA GLU A 131 3.38 -5.32 -6.51
C GLU A 131 4.46 -6.42 -6.57
N GLY A 132 5.38 -6.46 -5.59
CA GLY A 132 6.48 -7.41 -5.57
C GLY A 132 7.57 -7.12 -6.63
N LYS A 133 7.66 -5.89 -7.15
CA LYS A 133 8.75 -5.50 -8.06
C LYS A 133 10.10 -5.71 -7.37
N GLY A 134 11.06 -6.29 -8.09
CA GLY A 134 12.41 -6.53 -7.56
C GLY A 134 12.59 -7.83 -6.77
N ARG A 135 11.58 -8.70 -6.70
CA ARG A 135 11.73 -10.07 -6.14
C ARG A 135 12.47 -11.00 -7.10
N THR A 136 13.30 -11.89 -6.55
CA THR A 136 14.09 -12.85 -7.34
C THR A 136 13.23 -13.97 -7.95
N GLU A 137 13.70 -14.58 -9.05
CA GLU A 137 12.95 -15.62 -9.79
C GLU A 137 12.72 -16.91 -8.97
N GLU A 138 13.51 -17.21 -7.93
CA GLU A 138 13.28 -18.37 -7.04
C GLU A 138 12.01 -18.21 -6.19
N GLU A 139 11.60 -16.98 -5.87
CA GLU A 139 10.30 -16.69 -5.26
C GLU A 139 9.15 -16.69 -6.29
N LYS A 140 9.41 -16.27 -7.53
CA LYS A 140 8.44 -16.45 -8.64
C LYS A 140 8.21 -17.93 -8.98
N GLY A 141 9.22 -18.76 -8.69
CA GLY A 141 9.29 -20.20 -8.91
C GLY A 141 8.86 -21.06 -7.72
N ARG A 142 8.51 -20.49 -6.55
CA ARG A 142 7.79 -21.19 -5.48
C ARG A 142 6.30 -21.41 -5.83
N ARG A 143 6.02 -21.65 -7.11
CA ARG A 143 4.82 -22.35 -7.57
C ARG A 143 5.13 -23.84 -7.47
N PRO A 144 4.46 -24.64 -6.63
CA PRO A 144 4.70 -26.07 -6.63
C PRO A 144 4.32 -26.63 -8.00
N SER A 145 5.32 -27.17 -8.69
CA SER A 145 5.14 -27.98 -9.88
C SER A 145 4.35 -29.24 -9.52
N GLY A 146 3.14 -29.37 -10.07
CA GLY A 146 2.42 -30.64 -10.22
C GLY A 146 1.59 -31.10 -9.01
N GLY A 147 0.30 -31.40 -9.27
CA GLY A 147 -0.72 -31.85 -8.30
C GLY A 147 -0.41 -33.15 -7.53
N CYS A 148 -1.30 -33.63 -6.66
CA CYS A 148 -2.76 -33.54 -6.68
C CYS A 148 -3.29 -33.67 -5.25
N GLY A 149 -3.76 -32.59 -4.62
CA GLY A 149 -4.11 -32.66 -3.20
C GLY A 149 -4.23 -31.27 -2.58
N CYS A 150 -5.33 -31.09 -1.85
CA CYS A 150 -5.71 -29.86 -1.19
C CYS A 150 -4.83 -29.66 0.05
N GLY A 151 -3.75 -28.91 -0.11
CA GLY A 151 -2.86 -28.50 0.97
C GLY A 151 -2.52 -27.04 0.79
N CYS A 152 -3.07 -26.20 1.66
CA CYS A 152 -2.85 -24.76 1.73
C CYS A 152 -1.35 -24.47 1.86
N GLY A 153 -0.80 -23.75 0.89
CA GLY A 153 0.56 -23.25 0.87
C GLY A 153 0.52 -21.88 0.23
N GLY A 154 0.32 -20.85 1.06
CA GLY A 154 0.00 -19.50 0.65
C GLY A 154 1.12 -18.83 -0.15
N SER A 155 0.82 -18.52 -1.41
CA SER A 155 1.26 -17.26 -2.00
C SER A 155 0.51 -16.14 -1.30
N MET A 156 1.19 -15.05 -0.93
CA MET A 156 0.56 -13.92 -0.27
C MET A 156 -0.25 -13.13 -1.29
N ASP A 157 -1.53 -13.44 -1.40
CA ASP A 157 -2.44 -12.65 -2.22
C ASP A 157 -2.59 -11.27 -1.58
N THR A 158 -2.64 -10.21 -2.38
CA THR A 158 -2.87 -8.85 -1.89
C THR A 158 -4.20 -8.36 -2.45
N LEU A 159 -5.07 -7.90 -1.55
CA LEU A 159 -6.26 -7.15 -1.91
C LEU A 159 -5.93 -5.66 -1.85
N VAL A 160 -5.81 -5.02 -3.02
CA VAL A 160 -5.66 -3.57 -3.15
C VAL A 160 -7.04 -2.95 -3.36
N ILE A 161 -7.49 -2.12 -2.43
CA ILE A 161 -8.72 -1.35 -2.52
C ILE A 161 -8.33 0.10 -2.80
N GLU A 162 -8.58 0.56 -4.02
CA GLU A 162 -8.32 1.93 -4.45
C GLU A 162 -9.62 2.74 -4.40
N TRP A 163 -9.64 3.84 -3.66
CA TRP A 163 -10.75 4.79 -3.62
C TRP A 163 -10.34 6.07 -4.34
N ARG A 164 -11.10 6.42 -5.39
CA ARG A 164 -10.87 7.62 -6.21
C ARG A 164 -11.93 8.68 -5.95
N HIS A 165 -11.47 9.90 -5.70
CA HIS A 165 -12.36 11.04 -5.47
C HIS A 165 -11.75 12.37 -5.88
N ILE A 166 -12.58 13.37 -6.16
CA ILE A 166 -12.14 14.76 -6.28
C ILE A 166 -11.96 15.41 -4.90
N GLY A 167 -11.26 16.54 -4.82
CA GLY A 167 -11.03 17.27 -3.58
C GLY A 167 -9.54 17.28 -3.21
N ARG A 168 -9.23 17.14 -1.91
CA ARG A 168 -7.83 17.04 -1.45
C ARG A 168 -7.54 15.81 -0.62
N ASP A 169 -8.48 15.40 0.20
CA ASP A 169 -8.40 14.23 1.07
C ASP A 169 -9.83 13.87 1.55
N ILE A 170 -9.97 12.78 2.30
CA ILE A 170 -11.24 12.31 2.90
C ILE A 170 -12.01 13.36 3.71
N GLU A 171 -11.33 14.32 4.35
CA GLU A 171 -11.94 15.40 5.13
C GLU A 171 -12.24 16.64 4.26
N ASN A 172 -11.54 16.78 3.14
CA ASN A 172 -11.60 17.89 2.19
C ASN A 172 -12.13 17.44 0.82
N THR A 173 -13.22 16.67 0.81
CA THR A 173 -13.96 16.28 -0.39
C THR A 173 -15.46 16.55 -0.21
N CYS A 174 -16.27 16.24 -1.23
CA CYS A 174 -17.72 16.38 -1.15
C CYS A 174 -18.30 15.35 -0.17
N GLU A 175 -19.50 15.63 0.37
CA GLU A 175 -20.15 14.76 1.36
C GLU A 175 -20.31 13.30 0.89
N ARG A 176 -20.66 13.10 -0.40
CA ARG A 176 -20.83 11.78 -1.02
C ARG A 176 -19.54 10.98 -1.07
N CYS A 177 -18.47 11.63 -1.53
CA CYS A 177 -17.13 11.04 -1.59
C CYS A 177 -16.64 10.73 -0.17
N GLY A 178 -16.70 11.69 0.76
CA GLY A 178 -16.24 11.49 2.13
C GLY A 178 -17.00 10.39 2.86
N ALA A 179 -18.31 10.26 2.63
CA ALA A 179 -19.10 9.15 3.18
C ALA A 179 -18.63 7.79 2.65
N THR A 180 -18.30 7.71 1.37
CA THR A 180 -17.80 6.49 0.74
C THR A 180 -16.37 6.15 1.20
N GLY A 181 -15.49 7.15 1.28
CA GLY A 181 -14.14 6.97 1.80
C GLY A 181 -14.15 6.43 3.24
N ARG A 182 -15.01 6.97 4.11
CA ARG A 182 -15.19 6.44 5.48
C ARG A 182 -15.70 5.00 5.46
N ALA A 183 -16.69 4.69 4.63
CA ALA A 183 -17.19 3.33 4.49
C ALA A 183 -16.11 2.34 4.02
N VAL A 184 -15.22 2.75 3.11
CA VAL A 184 -14.06 1.93 2.68
C VAL A 184 -13.14 1.65 3.87
N MET A 185 -12.76 2.67 4.63
CA MET A 185 -11.88 2.51 5.79
C MET A 185 -12.51 1.60 6.86
N ASP A 186 -13.79 1.80 7.17
CA ASP A 186 -14.54 1.00 8.15
C ASP A 186 -14.64 -0.47 7.73
N VAL A 187 -14.87 -0.75 6.44
CA VAL A 187 -14.93 -2.12 5.91
C VAL A 187 -13.56 -2.76 5.97
N VAL A 188 -12.51 -2.04 5.57
CA VAL A 188 -11.13 -2.54 5.59
C VAL A 188 -10.72 -2.90 7.02
N GLU A 189 -11.02 -2.06 8.01
CA GLU A 189 -10.72 -2.35 9.42
C GLU A 189 -11.39 -3.64 9.88
N GLN A 190 -12.60 -3.92 9.40
CA GLN A 190 -13.34 -5.14 9.75
C GLN A 190 -12.84 -6.39 9.04
N ILE A 191 -12.54 -6.32 7.73
CA ILE A 191 -12.15 -7.50 6.94
C ILE A 191 -10.66 -7.82 7.06
N ARG A 192 -9.80 -6.83 7.36
CA ARG A 192 -8.35 -6.98 7.39
C ARG A 192 -7.90 -8.14 8.30
N PRO A 193 -8.32 -8.25 9.58
CA PRO A 193 -7.84 -9.33 10.45
C PRO A 193 -8.21 -10.71 9.89
N ILE A 194 -9.40 -10.83 9.30
CA ILE A 194 -9.91 -12.09 8.74
C ILE A 194 -9.11 -12.48 7.49
N LEU A 195 -8.84 -11.52 6.61
CA LEU A 195 -8.07 -11.76 5.39
C LEU A 195 -6.59 -12.03 5.71
N GLU A 196 -6.02 -11.34 6.70
CA GLU A 196 -4.64 -11.56 7.15
C GLU A 196 -4.47 -12.96 7.77
N GLU A 197 -5.46 -13.49 8.50
CA GLU A 197 -5.47 -14.89 8.98
C GLU A 197 -5.42 -15.91 7.82
N GLU A 198 -6.02 -15.59 6.68
CA GLU A 198 -5.97 -16.39 5.44
C GLU A 198 -4.72 -16.11 4.59
N GLY A 199 -3.79 -15.27 5.08
CA GLY A 199 -2.56 -14.91 4.39
C GLY A 199 -2.73 -13.89 3.27
N ILE A 200 -3.87 -13.17 3.24
CA ILE A 200 -4.19 -12.15 2.26
C ILE A 200 -3.91 -10.76 2.86
N ALA A 201 -2.94 -10.04 2.30
CA ALA A 201 -2.64 -8.69 2.76
C ALA A 201 -3.63 -7.67 2.17
N VAL A 202 -4.11 -6.73 2.98
CA VAL A 202 -5.06 -5.69 2.52
C VAL A 202 -4.39 -4.33 2.47
N ARG A 203 -4.41 -3.69 1.30
CA ARG A 203 -3.87 -2.34 1.06
C ARG A 203 -5.00 -1.42 0.63
N VAL A 204 -5.02 -0.21 1.19
CA VAL A 204 -5.92 0.86 0.74
C VAL A 204 -5.11 1.94 0.06
N VAL A 205 -5.56 2.39 -1.10
CA VAL A 205 -4.96 3.49 -1.85
C VAL A 205 -6.02 4.58 -2.02
N GLU A 206 -5.71 5.79 -1.58
CA GLU A 206 -6.52 6.99 -1.85
C GLU A 206 -5.94 7.70 -3.06
N THR A 207 -6.78 7.96 -4.06
CA THR A 207 -6.38 8.64 -5.28
C THR A 207 -7.23 9.88 -5.47
N VAL A 208 -6.58 11.03 -5.31
CA VAL A 208 -7.19 12.34 -5.54
C VAL A 208 -7.17 12.63 -7.03
N LEU A 209 -8.35 12.85 -7.59
CA LEU A 209 -8.55 13.17 -9.00
C LEU A 209 -8.60 14.68 -9.21
N GLU A 210 -8.12 15.12 -10.37
CA GLU A 210 -8.33 16.48 -10.86
C GLU A 210 -9.82 16.78 -11.03
N ASN A 211 -10.19 18.05 -10.90
CA ASN A 211 -11.60 18.47 -10.91
C ASN A 211 -12.32 18.11 -12.23
N GLU A 212 -11.60 18.07 -13.35
CA GLU A 212 -12.13 17.71 -14.66
C GLU A 212 -12.50 16.22 -14.78
N ALA A 213 -11.93 15.35 -13.93
CA ALA A 213 -12.20 13.92 -13.91
C ALA A 213 -13.43 13.55 -13.03
N ILE A 214 -14.37 14.49 -12.89
CA ILE A 214 -15.52 14.34 -12.00
C ILE A 214 -16.43 13.16 -12.31
N THR A 215 -16.47 12.73 -13.57
CA THR A 215 -17.24 11.55 -13.98
C THR A 215 -16.64 10.23 -13.48
N GLU A 216 -15.38 10.25 -13.07
CA GLU A 216 -14.66 9.10 -12.49
C GLU A 216 -14.74 9.10 -10.95
N SER A 217 -15.04 10.25 -10.34
CA SER A 217 -15.37 10.38 -8.92
C SER A 217 -16.86 10.17 -8.72
N ASN A 218 -17.35 9.32 -7.84
CA ASN A 218 -16.73 8.59 -6.74
C ASN A 218 -16.63 7.11 -7.10
N SER A 219 -15.42 6.54 -7.18
CA SER A 219 -15.22 5.14 -7.60
C SER A 219 -14.32 4.35 -6.65
N ILE A 220 -14.54 3.04 -6.62
CA ILE A 220 -13.77 2.08 -5.83
C ILE A 220 -13.33 0.96 -6.78
N LEU A 221 -12.04 0.64 -6.75
CA LEU A 221 -11.46 -0.47 -7.50
C LEU A 221 -10.89 -1.50 -6.53
N PHE A 222 -11.04 -2.78 -6.86
CA PHE A 222 -10.45 -3.89 -6.14
C PHE A 222 -9.49 -4.60 -7.08
N ASN A 223 -8.19 -4.60 -6.77
CA ASN A 223 -7.13 -5.10 -7.65
C ASN A 223 -7.20 -4.51 -9.07
N GLY A 224 -7.54 -3.22 -9.18
CA GLY A 224 -7.69 -2.51 -10.45
C GLY A 224 -9.02 -2.77 -11.19
N VAL A 225 -9.92 -3.59 -10.63
CA VAL A 225 -11.24 -3.86 -11.21
C VAL A 225 -12.29 -3.00 -10.51
N ALA A 226 -13.05 -2.22 -11.27
CA ALA A 226 -14.09 -1.34 -10.71
C ALA A 226 -15.23 -2.14 -10.04
N LEU A 227 -15.77 -1.59 -8.96
CA LEU A 227 -16.82 -2.21 -8.14
C LEU A 227 -18.04 -2.67 -8.98
N GLU A 228 -18.47 -1.86 -9.94
CA GLU A 228 -19.61 -2.17 -10.83
C GLU A 228 -19.33 -3.36 -11.79
N ILE A 229 -18.07 -3.67 -12.06
CA ILE A 229 -17.70 -4.82 -12.88
C ILE A 229 -17.77 -6.10 -12.04
N LEU A 230 -17.47 -6.00 -10.74
CA LEU A 230 -17.50 -7.14 -9.81
C LEU A 230 -18.94 -7.51 -9.42
N ILE A 231 -19.81 -6.52 -9.24
CA ILE A 231 -21.21 -6.74 -8.83
C ILE A 231 -22.10 -6.80 -10.08
N GLU A 232 -22.46 -8.01 -10.48
CA GLU A 232 -23.37 -8.25 -11.60
C GLU A 232 -24.71 -7.53 -11.43
N GLY A 233 -25.15 -6.84 -12.49
CA GLY A 233 -26.39 -6.05 -12.48
C GLY A 233 -26.25 -4.65 -11.88
N MET A 234 -25.02 -4.21 -11.56
CA MET A 234 -24.76 -2.82 -11.21
C MET A 234 -24.49 -1.98 -12.46
N GLU A 235 -25.08 -0.78 -12.52
CA GLU A 235 -24.90 0.17 -13.62
C GLU A 235 -24.42 1.52 -13.10
N VAL A 236 -23.54 2.18 -13.87
CA VAL A 236 -23.07 3.54 -13.56
C VAL A 236 -24.04 4.55 -14.16
N THR A 237 -24.44 5.53 -13.35
CA THR A 237 -25.29 6.67 -13.75
C THR A 237 -24.65 7.98 -13.29
N SER A 238 -25.23 9.11 -13.68
CA SER A 238 -24.91 10.43 -13.12
C SER A 238 -26.07 11.03 -12.35
N THR A 239 -25.76 11.83 -11.33
CA THR A 239 -26.72 12.70 -10.64
C THR A 239 -26.13 14.06 -10.32
N PRO A 240 -26.94 15.14 -10.28
CA PRO A 240 -26.48 16.46 -9.86
C PRO A 240 -25.81 16.43 -8.48
N CYS A 241 -24.67 17.10 -8.31
CA CYS A 241 -24.00 17.21 -7.01
C CYS A 241 -23.65 18.64 -6.64
N ALA A 242 -24.47 19.24 -5.78
CA ALA A 242 -24.27 20.61 -5.29
C ALA A 242 -22.92 20.79 -4.57
N SER A 243 -22.48 19.79 -3.79
CA SER A 243 -21.20 19.85 -3.09
C SER A 243 -20.00 19.83 -4.04
N CYS A 244 -20.07 19.07 -5.14
CA CYS A 244 -19.03 19.07 -6.15
C CYS A 244 -19.02 20.37 -6.95
N SER A 245 -20.18 20.96 -7.26
CA SER A 245 -20.26 22.30 -7.85
C SER A 245 -19.52 23.34 -7.01
N CYS A 246 -19.64 23.29 -5.68
CA CYS A 246 -18.90 24.19 -4.80
C CYS A 246 -17.37 23.95 -4.81
N ILE A 247 -16.93 22.70 -4.86
CA ILE A 247 -15.49 22.34 -4.83
C ILE A 247 -14.81 22.68 -6.16
N THR A 248 -15.47 22.38 -7.27
CA THR A 248 -14.93 22.56 -8.62
C THR A 248 -15.12 23.99 -9.16
N GLY A 249 -16.06 24.75 -8.57
CA GLY A 249 -16.46 26.06 -9.08
C GLY A 249 -17.27 26.00 -10.38
N GLN A 250 -17.83 24.84 -10.70
CA GLN A 250 -18.64 24.60 -11.91
C GLN A 250 -20.12 24.50 -11.57
N ASP A 251 -20.97 25.17 -12.35
CA ASP A 251 -22.42 25.04 -12.27
C ASP A 251 -22.88 23.73 -12.95
N ASP A 252 -23.99 23.15 -12.47
CA ASP A 252 -24.65 21.97 -13.06
C ASP A 252 -23.77 20.71 -13.19
N VAL A 253 -22.98 20.42 -12.15
CA VAL A 253 -22.12 19.24 -12.10
C VAL A 253 -22.93 17.95 -11.98
N GLU A 254 -22.74 17.06 -12.95
CA GLU A 254 -23.26 15.69 -12.97
C GLU A 254 -22.20 14.70 -12.44
N CYS A 255 -22.38 14.23 -11.21
CA CYS A 255 -21.44 13.37 -10.50
C CYS A 255 -21.83 11.90 -10.59
N ARG A 256 -20.84 11.00 -10.61
CA ARG A 256 -21.03 9.56 -10.72
C ARG A 256 -21.84 8.99 -9.55
N ALA A 257 -22.83 8.16 -9.85
CA ALA A 257 -23.58 7.32 -8.92
C ALA A 257 -23.70 5.90 -9.51
N VAL A 258 -24.13 4.93 -8.69
CA VAL A 258 -24.40 3.57 -9.18
C VAL A 258 -25.85 3.18 -8.89
N GLU A 259 -26.46 2.42 -9.79
CA GLU A 259 -27.76 1.78 -9.58
C GLU A 259 -27.58 0.28 -9.45
N TYR A 260 -28.22 -0.31 -8.45
CA TYR A 260 -28.16 -1.73 -8.18
C TYR A 260 -29.44 -2.19 -7.48
N ASN A 261 -30.03 -3.30 -7.93
CA ASN A 261 -31.30 -3.83 -7.42
C ASN A 261 -32.47 -2.82 -7.39
N GLY A 262 -32.49 -1.86 -8.33
CA GLY A 262 -33.52 -0.83 -8.42
C GLY A 262 -33.37 0.31 -7.40
N GLU A 263 -32.29 0.32 -6.62
CA GLU A 263 -31.90 1.42 -5.75
C GLU A 263 -30.72 2.20 -6.36
N ARG A 264 -30.65 3.49 -6.05
CA ARG A 264 -29.57 4.37 -6.48
C ARG A 264 -28.70 4.75 -5.30
N TYR A 265 -27.39 4.64 -5.49
CA TYR A 265 -26.36 4.93 -4.50
C TYR A 265 -25.47 6.07 -4.98
N GLU A 266 -25.61 7.21 -4.32
CA GLU A 266 -24.76 8.39 -4.51
C GLU A 266 -23.48 8.35 -3.66
N SER A 267 -23.54 7.55 -2.59
CA SER A 267 -22.45 7.11 -1.72
C SER A 267 -22.50 5.58 -1.66
N ILE A 268 -21.35 4.92 -1.73
CA ILE A 268 -21.32 3.45 -1.75
C ILE A 268 -21.38 2.93 -0.29
N PRO A 269 -22.38 2.11 0.05
CA PRO A 269 -22.55 1.61 1.42
C PRO A 269 -21.56 0.46 1.74
N PRO A 270 -21.21 0.25 3.03
CA PRO A 270 -20.27 -0.78 3.47
C PRO A 270 -20.54 -2.18 2.93
N GLU A 271 -21.81 -2.57 2.82
CA GLU A 271 -22.21 -3.92 2.41
C GLU A 271 -21.82 -4.22 0.95
N LEU A 272 -21.91 -3.23 0.05
CA LEU A 272 -21.51 -3.39 -1.35
C LEU A 272 -19.98 -3.40 -1.49
N ILE A 273 -19.26 -2.66 -0.65
CA ILE A 273 -17.79 -2.64 -0.61
C ILE A 273 -17.27 -4.01 -0.16
N ALA A 274 -17.80 -4.55 0.94
CA ALA A 274 -17.42 -5.86 1.46
C ALA A 274 -17.71 -6.97 0.45
N ARG A 275 -18.86 -6.89 -0.23
CA ARG A 275 -19.22 -7.82 -1.30
C ARG A 275 -18.23 -7.80 -2.46
N ALA A 276 -17.89 -6.61 -2.96
CA ALA A 276 -16.92 -6.46 -4.04
C ALA A 276 -15.53 -6.97 -3.64
N ALA A 277 -15.10 -6.77 -2.38
CA ALA A 277 -13.86 -7.31 -1.85
C ALA A 277 -13.81 -8.85 -1.91
N LEU A 278 -14.88 -9.52 -1.45
CA LEU A 278 -14.96 -10.98 -1.48
C LEU A 278 -14.97 -11.53 -2.90
N LYS A 279 -15.73 -10.90 -3.81
CA LYS A 279 -15.73 -11.25 -5.23
C LYS A 279 -14.36 -11.07 -5.89
N ALA A 280 -13.65 -9.99 -5.58
CA ALA A 280 -12.32 -9.73 -6.12
C ALA A 280 -11.31 -10.81 -5.70
N LEU A 281 -11.54 -11.47 -4.56
CA LEU A 281 -10.77 -12.60 -4.06
C LEU A 281 -11.29 -13.97 -4.51
N GLY A 282 -12.42 -14.02 -5.24
CA GLY A 282 -13.06 -15.28 -5.64
C GLY A 282 -13.66 -16.08 -4.48
N LEU A 283 -14.00 -15.41 -3.38
CA LEU A 283 -14.55 -16.02 -2.15
C LEU A 283 -16.09 -16.01 -2.08
N GLU A 284 -16.75 -15.42 -3.07
CA GLU A 284 -18.21 -15.34 -3.22
C GLU A 284 -18.70 -15.89 -4.57
#